data_AF-A0A2P5WEF8-F1
#
_entry.id   AF-A0A2P5WEF8-F1
#
_cell.length_a   1.000
_cell.length_b   1.000
_cell.length_c   1.000
_cell.angle_alpha   90.00
_cell.angle_beta   90.00
_cell.angle_gamma   90.00
#
_symmetry.space_group_name_H-M   'P 1'
#
loop_
_entity.id
_entity.type
_entity.pdbx_description
1 polymer ?
#
loop_
_entity_poly.entity_id
_entity_poly.type
_entity_poly.pdbx_seq_one_letter_code
_entity_poly.pdbx_strand_id
1 'polypeptide(L)'
;MLGEETKEEGDMEESNNYGHQHPLVLMLNQEQLIHNQSGVTHCSRCGEKVSAPCFCCAEHCGFYLHKVCAEAPLELNHPFHHDHPLLLMQNAPYSSAGGYVCDFCDKEDNKFVYHCSCGLDFHIKCALFTFNIAENNLKELEHVPLQDPLILLVL
;
A
#
# COMPACT_ATOMS: atom_id res chain seq x y z
N MET A 1 -40.01 5.51 -28.24
CA MET A 1 -38.87 4.97 -29.02
C MET A 1 -37.68 5.82 -28.62
N LEU A 2 -37.04 5.49 -27.49
CA LEU A 2 -35.69 4.90 -27.44
C LEU A 2 -34.69 5.89 -28.08
N GLY A 3 -33.86 6.63 -27.35
CA GLY A 3 -33.08 6.26 -26.17
C GLY A 3 -31.64 6.04 -26.65
N GLU A 4 -30.78 7.04 -26.51
CA GLU A 4 -29.33 6.91 -26.68
C GLU A 4 -28.68 7.39 -25.38
N GLU A 5 -28.60 6.48 -24.42
CA GLU A 5 -27.72 6.61 -23.28
C GLU A 5 -26.34 6.12 -23.73
N THR A 6 -25.39 7.05 -23.81
CA THR A 6 -23.98 6.73 -24.03
C THR A 6 -23.47 6.01 -22.78
N LYS A 7 -23.27 4.71 -22.94
CA LYS A 7 -22.64 3.82 -21.96
C LYS A 7 -21.16 4.19 -21.89
N GLU A 8 -20.78 4.95 -20.86
CA GLU A 8 -19.37 5.05 -20.47
C GLU A 8 -18.96 3.69 -19.90
N GLU A 9 -18.24 2.93 -20.71
CA GLU A 9 -17.59 1.70 -20.30
C GLU A 9 -16.42 2.08 -19.39
N GLY A 10 -16.66 2.04 -18.08
CA GLY A 10 -15.61 2.10 -17.08
C GLY A 10 -14.75 0.85 -17.23
N ASP A 11 -13.46 1.06 -17.49
CA ASP A 11 -12.44 0.02 -17.56
C ASP A 11 -12.50 -0.85 -16.29
N MET A 12 -12.98 -2.08 -16.46
CA MET A 12 -12.93 -3.11 -15.41
C MET A 12 -11.48 -3.58 -15.32
N GLU A 13 -10.68 -2.89 -14.50
CA GLU A 13 -9.34 -3.35 -14.18
C GLU A 13 -9.40 -4.69 -13.44
N GLU A 14 -8.61 -5.60 -13.98
CA GLU A 14 -8.47 -7.02 -13.72
C GLU A 14 -8.19 -7.35 -12.24
N SER A 15 -8.58 -8.55 -11.83
CA SER A 15 -8.66 -9.06 -10.46
C SER A 15 -7.44 -8.78 -9.58
N ASN A 16 -7.40 -7.60 -8.96
CA ASN A 16 -6.47 -7.29 -7.90
C ASN A 16 -6.94 -8.00 -6.62
N ASN A 17 -6.10 -8.89 -6.08
CA ASN A 17 -6.35 -9.59 -4.83
C ASN A 17 -6.26 -8.63 -3.63
N TYR A 18 -7.30 -7.82 -3.43
CA TYR A 18 -7.34 -6.82 -2.37
C TYR A 18 -7.55 -7.43 -0.97
N GLY A 19 -7.66 -8.75 -0.86
CA GLY A 19 -8.21 -9.42 0.33
C GLY A 19 -9.73 -9.23 0.44
N HIS A 20 -10.40 -8.99 -0.68
CA HIS A 20 -11.83 -8.74 -0.78
C HIS A 20 -12.43 -9.45 -2.01
N GLN A 21 -13.69 -9.90 -1.92
CA GLN A 21 -14.31 -10.75 -2.93
C GLN A 21 -15.13 -9.99 -4.00
N HIS A 22 -15.47 -8.73 -3.75
CA HIS A 22 -16.24 -7.93 -4.69
C HIS A 22 -15.31 -7.00 -5.49
N PRO A 23 -15.70 -6.62 -6.73
CA PRO A 23 -15.00 -5.59 -7.49
C PRO A 23 -14.94 -4.26 -6.73
N LEU A 24 -13.83 -3.54 -6.91
CA LEU A 24 -13.68 -2.19 -6.40
C LEU A 24 -13.91 -1.17 -7.52
N VAL A 25 -14.53 -0.05 -7.17
CA VAL A 25 -14.71 1.11 -8.05
C VAL A 25 -13.94 2.30 -7.49
N LEU A 26 -13.36 3.10 -8.39
CA LEU A 26 -12.62 4.31 -8.04
C LEU A 26 -13.61 5.47 -7.84
N MET A 27 -13.57 6.04 -6.64
CA MET A 27 -14.34 7.22 -6.26
C MET A 27 -13.43 8.43 -6.31
N LEU A 28 -13.78 9.42 -7.13
CA LEU A 28 -12.92 10.58 -7.38
C LEU A 28 -13.24 11.79 -6.48
N ASN A 29 -14.48 11.90 -5.99
CA ASN A 29 -14.94 13.06 -5.22
C ASN A 29 -15.63 12.66 -3.91
N GLN A 30 -15.62 13.58 -2.94
CA GLN A 30 -16.12 13.32 -1.58
C GLN A 30 -17.65 13.23 -1.53
N GLU A 31 -18.36 13.89 -2.45
CA GLU A 31 -19.83 13.87 -2.52
C GLU A 31 -20.37 12.46 -2.78
N GLN A 32 -19.73 11.70 -3.67
CA GLN A 32 -20.09 10.32 -3.94
C GLN A 32 -19.81 9.38 -2.74
N LEU A 33 -18.91 9.76 -1.81
CA LEU A 33 -18.69 9.00 -0.57
C LEU A 33 -19.81 9.22 0.46
N ILE A 34 -20.40 10.42 0.51
CA ILE A 34 -21.45 10.78 1.48
C ILE A 34 -22.77 10.06 1.18
N HIS A 35 -23.05 9.78 -0.11
CA HIS A 35 -24.28 9.10 -0.53
C HIS A 35 -24.36 7.62 -0.11
N ASN A 36 -23.24 6.97 0.22
CA ASN A 36 -23.20 5.53 0.48
C ASN A 36 -23.30 5.10 1.94
N GLN A 37 -23.16 6.01 2.92
CA GLN A 37 -23.60 5.88 4.33
C GLN A 37 -23.07 7.05 5.16
N SER A 38 -23.89 7.53 6.10
CA SER A 38 -23.77 8.75 6.90
C SER A 38 -22.63 8.77 7.95
N GLY A 39 -21.38 8.38 7.62
CA GLY A 39 -20.30 8.33 8.60
C GLY A 39 -18.88 8.43 8.03
N VAL A 40 -17.90 8.66 8.92
CA VAL A 40 -16.47 8.62 8.59
C VAL A 40 -16.10 7.20 8.12
N THR A 41 -15.68 7.05 6.87
CA THR A 41 -15.19 5.79 6.31
C THR A 41 -13.71 5.58 6.67
N HIS A 42 -13.34 4.35 7.01
CA HIS A 42 -11.96 3.99 7.36
C HIS A 42 -11.44 2.96 6.35
N CYS A 43 -10.14 3.03 6.08
CA CYS A 43 -9.48 2.14 5.15
C CYS A 43 -9.42 0.73 5.75
N SER A 44 -9.89 -0.25 5.00
CA SER A 44 -9.92 -1.65 5.44
C SER A 44 -8.53 -2.25 5.61
N ARG A 45 -7.49 -1.64 5.01
CA ARG A 45 -6.09 -2.09 5.12
C ARG A 45 -5.29 -1.41 6.22
N CYS A 46 -5.39 -0.09 6.40
CA CYS A 46 -4.58 0.65 7.38
C CYS A 46 -5.39 1.22 8.56
N GLY A 47 -6.72 1.10 8.55
CA GLY A 47 -7.59 1.59 9.62
C GLY A 47 -7.74 3.12 9.69
N GLU A 48 -7.00 3.90 8.91
CA GLU A 48 -7.09 5.36 8.91
C GLU A 48 -8.30 5.86 8.11
N LYS A 49 -8.75 7.09 8.41
CA LYS A 49 -9.87 7.72 7.71
C LYS A 49 -9.58 7.85 6.21
N VAL A 50 -10.58 7.57 5.39
CA VAL A 50 -10.49 7.68 3.92
C VAL A 50 -11.10 9.00 3.46
N SER A 51 -10.41 9.64 2.52
CA SER A 51 -10.92 10.73 1.70
C SER A 51 -10.83 10.34 0.23
N ALA A 52 -11.65 10.96 -0.62
CA ALA A 52 -11.46 10.82 -2.06
C ALA A 52 -10.11 11.45 -2.51
N PRO A 53 -9.45 10.90 -3.54
CA PRO A 53 -9.83 9.71 -4.29
C PRO A 53 -9.52 8.41 -3.53
N CYS A 54 -10.43 7.44 -3.63
CA CYS A 54 -10.30 6.15 -2.96
C CYS A 54 -11.04 5.03 -3.71
N PHE A 55 -10.73 3.78 -3.40
CA PHE A 55 -11.50 2.65 -3.89
C PHE A 55 -12.58 2.25 -2.88
N CYS A 56 -13.76 1.90 -3.37
CA CYS A 56 -14.80 1.28 -2.55
C CYS A 56 -15.38 0.04 -3.22
N CYS A 57 -15.92 -0.88 -2.43
CA CYS A 57 -16.64 -2.03 -2.95
C CYS A 57 -17.89 -1.60 -3.75
N ALA A 58 -18.05 -2.16 -4.95
CA ALA A 58 -19.20 -1.91 -5.82
C ALA A 58 -20.54 -2.37 -5.21
N GLU A 59 -20.50 -3.35 -4.30
CA GLU A 59 -21.69 -3.85 -3.58
C GLU A 59 -21.97 -3.07 -2.29
N HIS A 60 -21.25 -1.97 -2.03
CA HIS A 60 -21.44 -1.10 -0.86
C HIS A 60 -21.35 -1.82 0.49
N CYS A 61 -20.54 -2.88 0.58
CA CYS A 61 -20.39 -3.69 1.80
C CYS A 61 -19.50 -3.03 2.88
N GLY A 62 -19.20 -1.74 2.76
CA GLY A 62 -18.36 -1.01 3.70
C GLY A 62 -16.84 -1.21 3.54
N PHE A 63 -16.38 -1.82 2.44
CA PHE A 63 -14.94 -1.97 2.16
C PHE A 63 -14.42 -0.74 1.39
N TYR A 64 -13.44 -0.07 1.97
CA TYR A 64 -12.84 1.15 1.42
C TYR A 64 -11.32 1.05 1.49
N LEU A 65 -10.60 1.54 0.49
CA LEU A 65 -9.15 1.60 0.47
C LEU A 65 -8.69 2.98 0.02
N HIS A 66 -7.69 3.55 0.70
CA HIS A 66 -6.89 4.60 0.08
C HIS A 66 -6.28 4.06 -1.21
N LYS A 67 -6.10 4.92 -2.21
CA LYS A 67 -5.44 4.56 -3.47
C LYS A 67 -4.09 3.87 -3.22
N VAL A 68 -3.25 4.46 -2.38
CA VAL A 68 -1.95 3.90 -1.97
C VAL A 68 -2.07 2.54 -1.27
N CYS A 69 -3.14 2.31 -0.50
CA CYS A 69 -3.36 1.03 0.16
C CYS A 69 -3.84 -0.03 -0.84
N ALA A 70 -4.60 0.34 -1.86
CA ALA A 70 -5.04 -0.58 -2.92
C ALA A 70 -3.86 -0.99 -3.82
N GLU A 71 -3.02 -0.02 -4.19
CA GLU A 71 -1.87 -0.19 -5.09
C GLU A 71 -0.62 -0.74 -4.39
N ALA A 72 -0.66 -0.92 -3.06
CA ALA A 72 0.43 -1.52 -2.31
C ALA A 72 0.72 -2.95 -2.84
N PRO A 73 1.96 -3.25 -3.26
CA PRO A 73 2.32 -4.56 -3.79
C PRO A 73 2.17 -5.67 -2.74
N LEU A 74 1.90 -6.90 -3.18
CA LEU A 74 1.85 -8.05 -2.27
C LEU A 74 3.24 -8.43 -1.74
N GLU A 75 4.29 -8.13 -2.51
CA GLU A 75 5.68 -8.37 -2.18
C GLU A 75 6.48 -7.09 -2.40
N LEU A 76 7.22 -6.64 -1.39
CA LEU A 76 8.04 -5.45 -1.43
C LEU A 76 9.50 -5.80 -1.18
N ASN A 77 10.30 -5.73 -2.24
CA ASN A 77 11.75 -5.91 -2.20
C ASN A 77 12.42 -4.59 -1.79
N HIS A 78 12.60 -4.38 -0.48
CA HIS A 78 13.05 -3.11 0.06
C HIS A 78 14.58 -2.94 -0.10
N PRO A 79 15.10 -1.81 -0.61
CA PRO A 79 16.53 -1.72 -0.94
C PRO A 79 17.49 -1.85 0.26
N PHE A 80 17.06 -1.41 1.44
CA PHE A 80 17.81 -1.61 2.70
C PHE A 80 17.57 -2.97 3.38
N HIS A 81 16.76 -3.84 2.76
CA HIS A 81 16.45 -5.18 3.24
C HIS A 81 16.30 -6.14 2.04
N HIS A 82 17.37 -6.27 1.26
CA HIS A 82 17.34 -6.92 -0.06
C HIS A 82 17.34 -8.46 -0.01
N ASP A 83 17.81 -9.05 1.09
CA ASP A 83 17.91 -10.51 1.22
C ASP A 83 16.56 -11.20 1.37
N HIS A 84 15.55 -10.47 1.87
CA HIS A 84 14.23 -11.02 2.11
C HIS A 84 13.13 -10.03 1.71
N PRO A 85 12.09 -10.51 0.99
CA PRO A 85 10.95 -9.66 0.68
C PRO A 85 10.08 -9.42 1.92
N LEU A 86 9.50 -8.22 1.99
CA LEU A 86 8.38 -7.94 2.88
C LEU A 86 7.08 -8.37 2.20
N LEU A 87 6.30 -9.24 2.85
CA LEU A 87 5.02 -9.73 2.35
C LEU A 87 3.87 -8.95 2.97
N LEU A 88 2.93 -8.49 2.15
CA LEU A 88 1.71 -7.84 2.62
C LEU A 88 0.74 -8.89 3.16
N MET A 89 0.50 -8.86 4.46
CA MET A 89 -0.36 -9.81 5.17
C MET A 89 -1.54 -9.08 5.82
N GLN A 90 -2.69 -9.76 5.89
CA GLN A 90 -3.88 -9.21 6.56
C GLN A 90 -3.66 -9.04 8.07
N ASN A 91 -2.91 -9.94 8.68
CA ASN A 91 -2.51 -9.89 10.08
C ASN A 91 -1.07 -10.39 10.20
N ALA A 92 -0.31 -9.86 11.16
CA ALA A 92 1.00 -10.40 11.50
C ALA A 92 0.89 -11.86 11.98
N PRO A 93 1.89 -12.72 11.70
CA PRO A 93 1.84 -14.15 12.08
C PRO A 93 1.92 -14.40 13.59
N TYR A 94 2.17 -13.35 14.39
CA TYR A 94 2.22 -13.39 15.86
C TYR A 94 0.83 -13.29 16.53
N SER A 95 -0.23 -13.58 15.77
CA SER A 95 -1.62 -13.16 16.03
C SER A 95 -2.28 -13.76 17.28
N SER A 96 -1.59 -14.61 18.05
CA SER A 96 -2.03 -14.96 19.41
C SER A 96 -2.01 -13.75 20.37
N ALA A 97 -1.28 -12.67 20.03
CA ALA A 97 -1.15 -11.45 20.84
C ALA A 97 -1.94 -10.22 20.33
N GLY A 98 -2.58 -10.29 19.15
CA GLY A 98 -3.53 -9.26 18.70
C GLY A 98 -2.97 -7.98 18.05
N GLY A 99 -1.67 -7.91 17.70
CA GLY A 99 -1.07 -6.78 16.99
C GLY A 99 0.41 -6.96 16.65
N TYR A 100 1.02 -5.92 16.07
CA TYR A 100 2.45 -5.79 15.78
C TYR A 100 2.93 -4.37 16.11
N VAL A 101 4.24 -4.19 16.28
CA VAL A 101 4.87 -2.86 16.39
C VAL A 101 5.60 -2.59 15.08
N CYS A 102 5.38 -1.42 14.49
CA CYS A 102 6.09 -1.05 13.27
C CYS A 102 7.53 -0.62 13.57
N ASP A 103 8.51 -1.30 12.97
CA ASP A 103 9.95 -1.07 13.18
C ASP A 103 10.47 0.28 12.64
N PHE A 104 9.63 1.03 11.92
CA PHE A 104 9.99 2.37 11.42
C PHE A 104 9.50 3.49 12.34
N CYS A 105 8.30 3.36 12.91
CA CYS A 105 7.68 4.46 13.65
C CYS A 105 7.30 4.12 15.09
N ASP A 106 7.65 2.93 15.57
CA ASP A 106 7.44 2.45 16.95
C ASP A 106 5.98 2.53 17.44
N LYS A 107 5.02 2.39 16.51
CA LYS A 107 3.58 2.40 16.84
C LYS A 107 2.99 1.03 16.64
N GLU A 108 2.09 0.66 17.54
CA GLU A 108 1.30 -0.56 17.49
C GLU A 108 0.14 -0.45 16.49
N ASP A 109 -0.12 -1.54 15.77
CA ASP A 109 -1.29 -1.69 14.91
C ASP A 109 -1.72 -3.17 14.87
N ASN A 110 -2.96 -3.42 14.45
CA ASN A 110 -3.53 -4.74 14.26
C ASN A 110 -4.18 -4.92 12.89
N LYS A 111 -3.89 -4.00 11.95
CA LYS A 111 -4.32 -4.07 10.57
C LYS A 111 -3.30 -4.80 9.69
N PHE A 112 -3.39 -4.60 8.37
CA PHE A 112 -2.46 -5.20 7.44
C PHE A 112 -1.03 -4.74 7.75
N VAL A 113 -0.09 -5.63 7.50
CA VAL A 113 1.33 -5.47 7.81
C VAL A 113 2.16 -5.90 6.61
N TYR A 114 3.26 -5.19 6.35
CA TYR A 114 4.37 -5.75 5.60
C TYR A 114 5.26 -6.50 6.56
N HIS A 115 5.27 -7.82 6.44
CA HIS A 115 5.98 -8.71 7.34
C HIS A 115 7.08 -9.46 6.59
N CYS A 116 8.27 -9.50 7.16
CA CYS A 116 9.35 -10.36 6.72
C CYS A 116 9.54 -11.53 7.69
N SER A 117 9.88 -12.71 7.18
CA SER A 117 10.20 -13.89 7.99
C SER A 117 11.31 -13.70 9.03
N CYS A 118 12.15 -12.66 8.90
CA CYS A 118 13.16 -12.29 9.88
C CYS A 118 12.61 -11.46 11.06
N GLY A 119 11.31 -11.14 11.06
CA GLY A 119 10.64 -10.34 12.09
C GLY A 119 10.63 -8.84 11.84
N LEU A 120 10.88 -8.38 10.62
CA LEU A 120 10.71 -6.97 10.24
C LEU A 120 9.24 -6.70 9.90
N ASP A 121 8.63 -5.77 10.61
CA ASP A 121 7.22 -5.40 10.50
C ASP A 121 7.04 -3.90 10.20
N PHE A 122 6.31 -3.59 9.12
CA PHE A 122 5.97 -2.22 8.78
C PHE A 122 4.47 -2.03 8.54
N HIS A 123 3.93 -0.88 8.97
CA HIS A 123 2.70 -0.36 8.39
C HIS A 123 2.88 -0.20 6.87
N ILE A 124 1.80 -0.36 6.10
CA ILE A 124 1.81 -0.12 4.64
C ILE A 124 2.44 1.23 4.29
N LYS A 125 1.98 2.31 4.94
CA LYS A 125 2.49 3.67 4.67
C LYS A 125 3.98 3.82 5.02
N CYS A 126 4.43 3.15 6.07
CA CYS A 126 5.81 3.22 6.53
C CYS A 126 6.73 2.51 5.54
N ALA A 127 6.36 1.28 5.15
CA ALA A 127 7.10 0.50 4.16
C ALA A 127 7.24 1.24 2.82
N LEU A 128 6.15 1.80 2.31
CA LEU A 128 6.16 2.53 1.04
C LEU A 128 6.93 3.86 1.14
N PHE A 129 6.84 4.55 2.28
CA PHE A 129 7.60 5.78 2.51
C PHE A 129 9.11 5.51 2.56
N THR A 130 9.55 4.52 3.33
CA THR A 130 10.97 4.17 3.43
C THR A 130 11.50 3.59 2.12
N PHE A 131 10.68 2.82 1.39
CA PHE A 131 11.02 2.33 0.06
C PHE A 131 11.29 3.47 -0.90
N ASN A 132 10.39 4.45 -0.98
CA ASN A 132 10.56 5.61 -1.85
C ASN A 132 11.80 6.44 -1.49
N ILE A 133 12.09 6.61 -0.20
CA ILE A 133 13.33 7.27 0.24
C ILE A 133 14.56 6.48 -0.21
N ALA A 134 14.57 5.17 0.01
CA ALA A 134 15.68 4.30 -0.34
C ALA A 134 15.96 4.31 -1.85
N GLU A 135 14.91 4.20 -2.65
CA GLU A 135 14.97 4.27 -4.12
C GLU A 135 15.52 5.61 -4.62
N ASN A 136 15.09 6.72 -4.02
CA ASN A 136 15.58 8.05 -4.42
C ASN A 136 17.06 8.25 -4.04
N ASN A 137 17.47 7.81 -2.86
CA ASN A 137 18.87 7.90 -2.42
C ASN A 137 19.78 7.03 -3.30
N LEU A 138 19.34 5.84 -3.72
CA LEU A 138 20.12 4.99 -4.63
C LEU A 138 20.32 5.65 -5.99
N LYS A 139 19.27 6.28 -6.54
CA LYS A 139 19.37 7.06 -7.79
C LYS A 139 20.34 8.24 -7.67
N GLU A 140 20.44 8.87 -6.50
CA GLU A 140 21.45 9.92 -6.26
C GLU A 140 22.87 9.35 -6.27
N LEU A 141 23.09 8.16 -5.70
CA LEU A 141 24.40 7.50 -5.67
C LEU A 141 24.87 7.02 -7.05
N GLU A 142 23.97 6.70 -7.97
CA GLU A 142 24.33 6.37 -9.38
C GLU A 142 25.00 7.55 -10.11
N HIS A 143 24.72 8.79 -9.68
CA HIS A 143 25.30 10.00 -10.25
C HIS A 143 26.57 10.47 -9.51
N VAL A 144 26.92 9.81 -8.39
CA VAL A 144 28.18 10.06 -7.69
C VAL A 144 29.24 9.19 -8.37
N PRO A 145 30.21 9.78 -9.09
CA PRO A 145 31.34 8.99 -9.55
C PRO A 145 32.02 8.42 -8.30
N LEU A 146 32.10 7.09 -8.21
CA LEU A 146 33.00 6.38 -7.30
C LEU A 146 34.45 6.75 -7.66
N GLN A 147 34.88 7.95 -7.31
CA GLN A 147 36.30 8.24 -7.15
C GLN A 147 36.69 7.71 -5.79
N ASP A 148 37.04 6.44 -5.73
CA ASP A 148 37.95 5.96 -4.70
C ASP A 148 39.37 5.97 -5.28
N PRO A 149 40.28 6.85 -4.81
CA PRO A 149 41.66 6.91 -5.27
C PRO A 149 42.55 5.72 -4.86
N LEU A 150 42.03 4.64 -4.24
CA LEU A 150 42.89 3.63 -3.60
C LEU A 150 43.17 2.35 -4.39
N ILE A 151 42.91 2.26 -5.70
CA ILE A 151 43.28 1.07 -6.52
C ILE A 151 44.58 1.25 -7.33
N LEU A 152 45.28 2.39 -7.25
CA LEU A 152 46.49 2.62 -8.06
C LEU A 152 47.80 2.71 -7.27
N LEU A 153 48.07 1.84 -6.28
CA LEU A 153 49.42 1.73 -5.71
C LEU A 153 49.75 0.31 -5.20
N VAL A 154 49.79 -0.67 -6.12
CA VAL A 154 50.83 -1.73 -6.10
C VAL A 154 51.16 -2.12 -7.56
N LEU A 155 51.79 -1.18 -8.29
CA LEU A 155 52.77 -1.53 -9.32
C LEU A 155 54.16 -1.48 -8.68
#